data_AF-U2D184-F1
#
_entry.id   AF-U2D184-F1
#
_cell.length_a   1.000
_cell.length_b   1.000
_cell.length_c   1.000
_cell.angle_alpha   90.00
_cell.angle_beta   90.00
_cell.angle_gamma   90.00
#
_symmetry.space_group_name_H-M   'P 1'
#
loop_
_entity.id
_entity.type
_entity.pdbx_description
1 polymer ?
#
loop_
_entity_poly.entity_id
_entity_poly.type
_entity_poly.pdbx_seq_one_letter_code
_entity_poly.pdbx_strand_id
1 'polypeptide(L)'
;CRNHGSKWKIILPGRMQGKGRKKRGSQRGEENRNYPYGKEQALRIGIIDADLLYRKRHRFPNLACMKLSAYWKEQGFETELLLDYSQAGEYDRLYVSKVFTDTFVPEHILTRETTIYGGTGFFYDKAPVLPEAVEHHTPDYHLYDQMVKEHSEGEKKKKEFQFYTEYSIGFLTRGCFRKCSFCVNKNSTGAAPASPLEEFYDPSRKKLCFLDDNFFACAGWEKIFSSVLETGRRFQFRQGLDLRIMQKRQMELLASGKLDNGMIFAFDHIKD
;
A
#
# COMPACT_ATOMS: atom_id res chain seq x y z
N CYS A 1 -0.73 -39.33 10.19
CA CYS A 1 -0.22 -39.42 11.58
C CYS A 1 0.20 -38.04 12.07
N ARG A 2 -0.37 -37.63 13.22
CA ARG A 2 0.04 -36.54 14.14
C ARG A 2 0.01 -35.07 13.65
N ASN A 3 -1.17 -34.47 13.84
CA ASN A 3 -1.43 -33.21 14.54
C ASN A 3 -0.22 -32.53 15.22
N HIS A 4 0.10 -31.28 14.86
CA HIS A 4 0.64 -30.13 15.65
C HIS A 4 0.26 -28.89 14.78
N GLY A 5 -0.45 -27.84 15.18
CA GLY A 5 -0.74 -27.31 16.51
C GLY A 5 -0.05 -25.95 16.72
N SER A 6 -0.43 -24.91 15.99
CA SER A 6 -0.04 -23.50 16.28
C SER A 6 -0.94 -22.54 15.48
N LYS A 7 -2.14 -22.25 16.00
CA LYS A 7 -2.48 -21.03 16.76
C LYS A 7 -2.27 -19.74 15.98
N TRP A 8 -3.34 -19.35 15.29
CA TRP A 8 -3.67 -17.98 14.91
C TRP A 8 -3.52 -17.03 16.11
N LYS A 9 -2.89 -15.86 15.91
CA LYS A 9 -3.06 -14.69 16.80
C LYS A 9 -3.72 -13.57 15.97
N ILE A 10 -4.97 -13.81 15.54
CA ILE A 10 -5.88 -12.74 15.12
C ILE A 10 -6.73 -12.44 16.36
N ILE A 11 -6.40 -11.38 17.08
CA ILE A 11 -7.29 -10.84 18.12
C ILE A 11 -8.04 -9.67 17.47
N LEU A 12 -9.21 -9.97 16.92
CA LEU A 12 -10.26 -8.97 16.76
C LEU A 12 -11.05 -8.94 18.07
N PRO A 13 -11.40 -7.77 18.64
CA PRO A 13 -12.15 -7.72 19.88
C PRO A 13 -13.56 -8.31 19.68
N GLY A 14 -13.84 -9.42 20.38
CA GLY A 14 -15.14 -10.07 20.39
C GLY A 14 -16.18 -9.30 21.20
N ARG A 15 -17.41 -9.19 20.68
CA ARG A 15 -18.57 -8.67 21.43
C ARG A 15 -18.97 -9.65 22.53
N MET A 16 -18.85 -9.25 23.80
CA MET A 16 -19.46 -9.98 24.92
C MET A 16 -20.93 -9.57 25.09
N GLN A 17 -21.83 -10.56 25.13
CA GLN A 17 -23.25 -10.40 25.47
C GLN A 17 -23.41 -10.16 26.97
N GLY A 18 -23.90 -8.97 27.35
CA GLY A 18 -24.29 -8.64 28.72
C GLY A 18 -25.81 -8.75 28.91
N LYS A 19 -26.22 -9.55 29.89
CA LYS A 19 -27.63 -9.71 30.33
C LYS A 19 -28.19 -8.40 30.87
N GLY A 20 -29.46 -8.13 30.57
CA GLY A 20 -30.11 -6.86 30.84
C GLY A 20 -30.44 -6.57 32.29
N ARG A 21 -30.52 -5.27 32.59
CA ARG A 21 -31.38 -4.72 33.65
C ARG A 21 -31.78 -3.28 33.28
N LYS A 22 -33.09 -3.05 33.18
CA LYS A 22 -33.71 -1.74 32.91
C LYS A 22 -33.44 -0.77 34.07
N LYS A 23 -33.13 0.50 33.76
CA LYS A 23 -33.70 1.70 34.40
C LYS A 23 -33.60 2.90 33.44
N ARG A 24 -34.68 3.70 33.44
CA ARG A 24 -34.95 4.85 32.56
C ARG A 24 -34.20 6.11 33.01
N GLY A 25 -33.81 6.96 32.06
CA GLY A 25 -33.61 8.39 32.33
C GLY A 25 -32.59 9.11 31.44
N SER A 26 -33.11 10.02 30.59
CA SER A 26 -32.47 11.21 30.01
C SER A 26 -31.49 11.08 28.84
N GLN A 27 -31.87 11.71 27.73
CA GLN A 27 -31.12 11.90 26.48
C GLN A 27 -29.85 12.75 26.69
N ARG A 28 -28.71 12.26 26.19
CA ARG A 28 -27.55 13.05 25.70
C ARG A 28 -26.57 12.11 24.99
N GLY A 29 -26.26 12.43 23.73
CA GLY A 29 -25.14 11.99 22.88
C GLY A 29 -24.59 10.57 23.05
N GLU A 30 -24.82 9.70 22.06
CA GLU A 30 -24.12 8.41 21.93
C GLU A 30 -22.63 8.64 21.58
N GLU A 31 -21.78 8.68 22.61
CA GLU A 31 -20.34 8.47 22.42
C GLU A 31 -20.07 6.97 22.25
N ASN A 32 -19.67 6.56 21.05
CA ASN A 32 -19.14 5.23 20.77
C ASN A 32 -17.74 5.10 21.42
N ARG A 33 -17.68 4.81 22.71
CA ARG A 33 -16.43 4.52 23.44
C ARG A 33 -16.25 3.02 23.60
N ASN A 34 -15.34 2.44 22.82
CA ASN A 34 -14.70 1.17 23.17
C ASN A 34 -13.26 1.15 22.65
N TYR A 35 -12.42 2.01 23.24
CA TYR A 35 -10.97 1.82 23.23
C TYR A 35 -10.50 1.77 24.69
N PRO A 36 -9.66 0.79 25.07
CA PRO A 36 -9.25 0.57 26.47
C PRO A 36 -8.29 1.63 27.02
N TYR A 37 -8.05 2.73 26.30
CA TYR A 37 -7.10 3.78 26.67
C TYR A 37 -7.85 5.06 27.05
N GLY A 38 -7.49 5.63 28.21
CA GLY A 38 -8.06 6.88 28.71
C GLY A 38 -7.71 8.08 27.83
N LYS A 39 -8.49 9.15 27.93
CA LYS A 39 -8.42 10.38 27.10
C LYS A 39 -7.08 11.14 27.06
N GLU A 40 -6.04 10.69 27.77
CA GLU A 40 -4.78 11.44 27.97
C GLU A 40 -3.51 10.77 27.40
N GLN A 41 -3.59 9.57 26.83
CA GLN A 41 -2.48 8.98 26.05
C GLN A 41 -2.91 8.84 24.59
N ALA A 42 -2.45 9.77 23.75
CA ALA A 42 -2.58 9.61 22.30
C ALA A 42 -1.71 8.43 21.87
N LEU A 43 -2.32 7.35 21.35
CA LEU A 43 -1.56 6.21 20.83
C LEU A 43 -0.62 6.68 19.72
N ARG A 44 0.67 6.35 19.84
CA ARG A 44 1.69 6.63 18.83
C ARG A 44 1.92 5.41 17.96
N ILE A 45 1.77 5.59 16.65
CA ILE A 45 1.90 4.53 15.66
C ILE A 45 3.21 4.71 14.87
N GLY A 46 4.13 3.77 15.00
CA GLY A 46 5.35 3.73 14.19
C GLY A 46 5.11 2.99 12.88
N ILE A 47 5.53 3.58 11.77
CA ILE A 47 5.50 2.99 10.43
C ILE A 47 6.94 2.73 9.98
N ILE A 48 7.22 1.49 9.57
CA ILE A 48 8.53 1.06 9.08
C ILE A 48 8.39 0.56 7.65
N ASP A 49 9.08 1.24 6.75
CA ASP A 49 9.39 0.74 5.41
C ASP A 49 10.72 -0.02 5.46
N ALA A 50 10.66 -1.35 5.55
CA ALA A 50 11.85 -2.17 5.75
C ALA A 50 12.85 -2.05 4.60
N ASP A 51 12.34 -1.85 3.38
CA ASP A 51 13.16 -1.73 2.18
C ASP A 51 13.91 -0.39 2.15
N LEU A 52 13.29 0.68 2.65
CA LEU A 52 13.95 1.97 2.86
C LEU A 52 15.12 1.84 3.84
N LEU A 53 14.93 1.14 4.96
CA LEU A 53 15.96 1.02 6.01
C LEU A 53 17.13 0.12 5.61
N TYR A 54 16.89 -0.89 4.77
CA TYR A 54 17.91 -1.86 4.41
C TYR A 54 18.68 -1.48 3.14
N ARG A 55 18.02 -0.83 2.16
CA ARG A 55 18.57 -0.66 0.81
C ARG A 55 19.27 0.68 0.68
N LYS A 56 20.54 0.65 0.25
CA LYS A 56 21.36 1.86 0.00
C LYS A 56 20.73 2.89 -0.95
N ARG A 57 19.87 2.45 -1.87
CA ARG A 57 19.19 3.31 -2.85
C ARG A 57 17.73 2.88 -2.99
N HIS A 58 16.88 3.41 -2.13
CA HIS A 58 15.44 3.19 -2.18
C HIS A 58 14.73 4.43 -2.73
N ARG A 59 14.16 4.33 -3.92
CA ARG A 59 13.66 5.48 -4.71
C ARG A 59 12.14 5.46 -4.95
N PHE A 60 11.41 4.64 -4.21
CA PHE A 60 9.99 4.44 -4.44
C PHE A 60 9.28 4.25 -3.10
N PRO A 61 8.22 5.01 -2.78
CA PRO A 61 7.55 4.87 -1.50
C PRO A 61 6.80 3.55 -1.39
N ASN A 62 6.64 3.06 -0.17
CA ASN A 62 5.82 1.89 0.13
C ASN A 62 4.35 2.31 0.27
N LEU A 63 3.53 1.95 -0.71
CA LEU A 63 2.11 2.32 -0.74
C LEU A 63 1.34 1.82 0.49
N ALA A 64 1.67 0.63 1.00
CA ALA A 64 1.03 0.11 2.21
C ALA A 64 1.36 0.96 3.44
N CYS A 65 2.60 1.44 3.57
CA CYS A 65 3.00 2.37 4.63
C CYS A 65 2.21 3.68 4.56
N MET A 66 2.08 4.26 3.35
CA MET A 66 1.33 5.51 3.16
C MET A 66 -0.17 5.33 3.51
N LYS A 67 -0.79 4.23 3.08
CA LYS A 67 -2.20 3.93 3.40
C LYS A 67 -2.43 3.69 4.89
N LEU A 68 -1.54 2.94 5.55
CA LEU A 68 -1.57 2.71 6.99
C LEU A 68 -1.44 4.02 7.78
N SER A 69 -0.50 4.90 7.38
CA SER A 69 -0.33 6.20 8.01
C SER A 69 -1.60 7.05 7.93
N ALA A 70 -2.16 7.20 6.72
CA ALA A 70 -3.37 8.01 6.54
C ALA A 70 -4.58 7.44 7.30
N TYR A 71 -4.77 6.12 7.28
CA TYR A 71 -5.85 5.48 8.04
C TYR A 71 -5.77 5.82 9.54
N TRP A 72 -4.60 5.67 10.18
CA TRP A 72 -4.46 5.96 11.61
C TRP A 72 -4.56 7.45 11.93
N LYS A 73 -4.07 8.33 11.03
CA LYS A 73 -4.26 9.78 11.14
C LYS A 73 -5.73 10.18 11.10
N GLU A 74 -6.54 9.57 10.21
CA GLU A 74 -7.98 9.82 10.15
C GLU A 74 -8.69 9.42 11.45
N GLN A 75 -8.21 8.36 12.12
CA GLN A 75 -8.72 7.95 13.43
C GLN A 75 -8.25 8.86 14.60
N GLY A 76 -7.48 9.91 14.32
CA GLY A 76 -7.00 10.88 15.31
C GLY A 76 -5.72 10.48 16.02
N PHE A 77 -4.98 9.49 15.52
CA PHE A 77 -3.72 9.04 16.11
C PHE A 77 -2.51 9.65 15.41
N GLU A 78 -1.42 9.79 16.16
CA GLU A 78 -0.14 10.23 15.60
C GLU A 78 0.56 9.07 14.91
N THR A 79 1.05 9.32 13.69
CA THR A 79 1.83 8.35 12.92
C THR A 79 3.18 8.95 12.54
N GLU A 80 4.21 8.13 12.60
CA GLU A 80 5.59 8.55 12.32
C GLU A 80 6.29 7.50 11.46
N LEU A 81 7.01 7.94 10.42
CA LEU A 81 7.92 7.07 9.68
C LEU A 81 9.23 6.93 10.47
N LEU A 82 9.57 5.72 10.87
CA LEU A 82 10.85 5.44 11.52
C LEU A 82 11.96 5.31 10.48
N LEU A 83 13.05 6.05 10.67
CA LEU A 83 14.23 6.04 9.79
C LEU A 83 15.36 5.12 10.28
N ASP A 84 15.16 4.49 11.43
CA ASP A 84 15.95 3.37 11.94
C ASP A 84 15.12 2.54 12.95
N TYR A 85 15.73 1.51 13.52
CA TYR A 85 15.08 0.62 14.49
C TYR A 85 15.26 1.03 15.95
N SER A 86 16.06 2.06 16.25
CA SER A 86 16.47 2.42 17.61
C SER A 86 15.30 2.87 18.48
N GLN A 87 14.35 3.61 17.90
CA GLN A 87 13.18 4.15 18.60
C GLN A 87 11.93 3.28 18.46
N ALA A 88 12.02 2.10 17.85
CA ALA A 88 10.89 1.19 17.71
C ALA A 88 10.25 0.81 19.07
N GLY A 89 11.03 0.91 20.16
CA GLY A 89 10.58 0.70 21.52
C GLY A 89 9.54 1.72 22.04
N GLU A 90 9.50 2.92 21.44
CA GLU A 90 8.76 4.10 21.96
C GLU A 90 7.30 4.19 21.48
N TYR A 91 6.89 3.30 20.58
CA TYR A 91 5.57 3.34 19.95
C TYR A 91 4.64 2.27 20.53
N ASP A 92 3.37 2.64 20.71
CA ASP A 92 2.33 1.74 21.19
C ASP A 92 2.00 0.64 20.17
N ARG A 93 2.22 0.92 18.89
CA ARG A 93 2.06 -0.03 17.79
C ARG A 93 3.06 0.23 16.68
N LEU A 94 3.58 -0.84 16.10
CA LEU A 94 4.45 -0.78 14.92
C LEU A 94 3.79 -1.47 13.73
N TYR A 95 3.90 -0.85 12.57
CA TYR A 95 3.62 -1.49 11.29
C TYR A 95 4.89 -1.61 10.47
N VAL A 96 5.21 -2.82 10.01
CA VAL A 96 6.38 -3.08 9.16
C VAL A 96 5.94 -3.61 7.81
N SER A 97 6.23 -2.87 6.74
CA SER A 97 6.00 -3.33 5.36
C SER A 97 7.33 -3.72 4.72
N LYS A 98 7.36 -4.88 4.07
CA LYS A 98 8.53 -5.41 3.35
C LYS A 98 8.12 -5.99 2.01
N VAL A 99 8.72 -5.52 0.93
CA VAL A 99 8.43 -5.91 -0.46
C VAL A 99 9.43 -6.95 -0.96
N PHE A 100 10.72 -6.79 -0.70
CA PHE A 100 11.76 -7.65 -1.25
C PHE A 100 12.20 -8.74 -0.25
N THR A 101 12.34 -9.98 -0.70
CA THR A 101 12.60 -11.14 0.18
C THR A 101 13.97 -11.10 0.88
N ASP A 102 14.97 -10.54 0.20
CA ASP A 102 16.35 -10.32 0.67
C ASP A 102 16.48 -9.17 1.68
N THR A 103 15.44 -8.38 1.91
CA THR A 103 15.48 -7.26 2.86
C THR A 103 15.54 -7.76 4.31
N PHE A 104 16.58 -7.37 5.06
CA PHE A 104 16.73 -7.77 6.45
C PHE A 104 15.87 -6.92 7.39
N VAL A 105 15.19 -7.57 8.36
CA VAL A 105 14.47 -6.94 9.46
C VAL A 105 14.90 -7.62 10.76
N PRO A 106 15.35 -6.88 11.79
CA PRO A 106 15.78 -7.49 13.05
C PRO A 106 14.66 -8.29 13.74
N GLU A 107 14.98 -9.48 14.25
CA GLU A 107 14.01 -10.39 14.88
C GLU A 107 13.30 -9.75 16.10
N HIS A 108 14.03 -8.96 16.89
CA HIS A 108 13.48 -8.26 18.05
C HIS A 108 12.42 -7.22 17.69
N ILE A 109 12.31 -6.79 16.42
CA ILE A 109 11.24 -5.92 15.94
C ILE A 109 9.99 -6.75 15.64
N LEU A 110 10.17 -7.90 14.99
CA LEU A 110 9.09 -8.78 14.55
C LEU A 110 8.42 -9.55 15.69
N THR A 111 9.17 -9.81 16.77
CA THR A 111 8.69 -10.59 17.93
C THR A 111 7.95 -9.77 18.97
N ARG A 112 7.87 -8.44 18.83
CA ARG A 112 7.11 -7.58 19.73
C ARG A 112 5.61 -7.83 19.57
N GLU A 113 4.89 -7.88 20.69
CA GLU A 113 3.44 -8.12 20.66
C GLU A 113 2.66 -7.00 19.98
N THR A 114 3.22 -5.80 19.92
CA THR A 114 2.63 -4.61 19.32
C THR A 114 3.02 -4.40 17.86
N THR A 115 3.81 -5.30 17.26
CA THR A 115 4.21 -5.23 15.86
C THR A 115 3.23 -6.00 14.96
N ILE A 116 2.77 -5.34 13.91
CA ILE A 116 2.05 -5.94 12.79
C ILE A 116 2.94 -5.80 11.56
N TYR A 117 3.15 -6.88 10.82
CA TYR A 117 4.01 -6.84 9.64
C TYR A 117 3.41 -7.59 8.44
N GLY A 118 3.75 -7.14 7.24
CA GLY A 118 3.15 -7.62 6.02
C GLY A 118 3.98 -7.28 4.78
N GLY A 119 3.51 -7.80 3.64
CA GLY A 119 4.14 -7.60 2.35
C GLY A 119 4.82 -8.84 1.77
N THR A 120 5.07 -8.77 0.47
CA THR A 120 5.60 -9.88 -0.34
C THR A 120 7.01 -10.30 0.08
N GLY A 121 7.78 -9.43 0.72
CA GLY A 121 9.11 -9.76 1.20
C GLY A 121 9.11 -10.68 2.43
N PHE A 122 8.00 -10.76 3.17
CA PHE A 122 7.82 -11.73 4.25
C PHE A 122 7.17 -13.03 3.79
N PHE A 123 6.20 -12.94 2.88
CA PHE A 123 5.27 -14.03 2.61
C PHE A 123 5.13 -14.40 1.12
N TYR A 124 5.81 -13.69 0.23
CA TYR A 124 5.77 -13.89 -1.21
C TYR A 124 4.32 -13.93 -1.75
N ASP A 125 3.90 -15.04 -2.38
CA ASP A 125 2.57 -15.26 -2.95
C ASP A 125 1.48 -15.52 -1.89
N LYS A 126 1.86 -15.57 -0.61
CA LYS A 126 0.97 -15.75 0.55
C LYS A 126 0.87 -14.48 1.41
N ALA A 127 1.33 -13.35 0.89
CA ALA A 127 1.23 -12.08 1.61
C ALA A 127 -0.23 -11.78 1.99
N PRO A 128 -0.49 -11.42 3.26
CA PRO A 128 -1.82 -11.00 3.66
C PRO A 128 -2.18 -9.74 2.90
N VAL A 129 -3.45 -9.63 2.51
CA VAL A 129 -4.01 -8.39 1.98
C VAL A 129 -4.16 -7.38 3.11
N LEU A 130 -4.07 -6.09 2.79
CA LEU A 130 -4.42 -5.05 3.75
C LEU A 130 -5.92 -5.17 4.10
N PRO A 131 -6.31 -4.80 5.33
CA PRO A 131 -7.73 -4.64 5.65
C PRO A 131 -8.39 -3.69 4.65
N GLU A 132 -9.62 -3.98 4.22
CA GLU A 132 -10.34 -3.21 3.20
C GLU A 132 -10.36 -1.70 3.49
N ALA A 133 -10.62 -1.31 4.73
CA ALA A 133 -10.62 0.09 5.16
C ALA A 133 -9.26 0.79 5.01
N VAL A 134 -8.15 0.04 5.07
CA VAL A 134 -6.79 0.57 4.84
C VAL A 134 -6.46 0.51 3.35
N GLU A 135 -6.81 -0.58 2.66
CA GLU A 135 -6.56 -0.74 1.23
C GLU A 135 -7.25 0.35 0.42
N HIS A 136 -8.48 0.74 0.76
CA HIS A 136 -9.22 1.78 0.05
C HIS A 136 -9.02 3.20 0.60
N HIS A 137 -7.99 3.40 1.42
CA HIS A 137 -7.71 4.70 2.00
C HIS A 137 -6.76 5.53 1.09
N THR A 138 -6.95 6.84 1.06
CA THR A 138 -6.06 7.75 0.33
C THR A 138 -4.66 7.72 0.94
N PRO A 139 -3.59 7.51 0.14
CA PRO A 139 -2.25 7.44 0.69
C PRO A 139 -1.81 8.75 1.36
N ASP A 140 -1.15 8.65 2.52
CA ASP A 140 -0.44 9.77 3.13
C ASP A 140 0.80 10.13 2.30
N TYR A 141 0.63 11.04 1.34
CA TYR A 141 1.72 11.51 0.48
C TYR A 141 2.75 12.40 1.20
N HIS A 142 2.59 12.63 2.50
CA HIS A 142 3.54 13.39 3.33
C HIS A 142 4.32 12.51 4.32
N LEU A 143 4.04 11.20 4.37
CA LEU A 143 4.72 10.26 5.28
C LEU A 143 6.25 10.31 5.17
N TYR A 144 6.76 10.53 3.95
CA TYR A 144 8.20 10.49 3.65
C TYR A 144 8.85 11.88 3.57
N ASP A 145 8.13 12.98 3.83
CA ASP A 145 8.62 14.34 3.58
C ASP A 145 9.90 14.67 4.34
N GLN A 146 9.98 14.28 5.62
CA GLN A 146 11.16 14.51 6.44
C GLN A 146 12.37 13.76 5.89
N MET A 147 12.22 12.48 5.54
CA MET A 147 13.28 11.67 4.91
C MET A 147 13.77 12.31 3.61
N VAL A 148 12.83 12.72 2.74
CA VAL A 148 13.17 13.37 1.47
C VAL A 148 13.91 14.68 1.71
N LYS A 149 13.47 15.51 2.67
CA LYS A 149 14.11 16.78 3.01
C LYS A 149 15.57 16.58 3.43
N GLU A 150 15.85 15.58 4.26
CA GLU A 150 17.20 15.26 4.76
C GLU A 150 18.14 14.70 3.67
N HIS A 151 17.59 14.06 2.63
CA HIS A 151 18.40 13.34 1.64
C HIS A 151 18.41 13.95 0.22
N SER A 152 17.61 14.97 -0.06
CA SER A 152 17.40 15.51 -1.41
C SER A 152 18.14 16.81 -1.77
N GLU A 153 19.18 17.19 -1.01
CA GLU A 153 19.99 18.38 -1.31
C GLU A 153 20.63 18.32 -2.72
N GLY A 154 20.25 19.29 -3.58
CA GLY A 154 20.71 19.42 -4.97
C GLY A 154 19.75 18.85 -6.03
N GLU A 155 19.73 19.46 -7.23
CA GLU A 155 18.75 19.11 -8.29
C GLU A 155 18.81 17.66 -8.77
N LYS A 156 20.01 17.09 -8.87
CA LYS A 156 20.19 15.67 -9.24
C LYS A 156 19.51 14.75 -8.24
N LYS A 157 19.60 15.06 -6.93
CA LYS A 157 18.94 14.27 -5.88
C LYS A 157 17.43 14.46 -5.89
N LYS A 158 16.91 15.65 -6.18
CA LYS A 158 15.45 15.88 -6.32
C LYS A 158 14.79 14.92 -7.32
N LYS A 159 15.43 14.65 -8.47
CA LYS A 159 14.92 13.67 -9.44
C LYS A 159 14.88 12.24 -8.91
N GLU A 160 15.76 11.87 -7.99
CA GLU A 160 15.77 10.52 -7.39
C GLU A 160 14.58 10.29 -6.46
N PHE A 161 14.04 11.37 -5.87
CA PHE A 161 12.91 11.34 -4.95
C PHE A 161 11.57 11.70 -5.60
N GLN A 162 11.51 11.80 -6.95
CA GLN A 162 10.29 12.22 -7.64
C GLN A 162 9.08 11.36 -7.29
N PHE A 163 9.24 10.04 -7.04
CA PHE A 163 8.13 9.17 -6.67
C PHE A 163 7.55 9.47 -5.28
N TYR A 164 8.34 10.07 -4.39
CA TYR A 164 7.84 10.51 -3.09
C TYR A 164 7.14 11.88 -3.17
N THR A 165 7.46 12.70 -4.17
CA THR A 165 7.06 14.12 -4.19
C THR A 165 6.11 14.51 -5.32
N GLU A 166 6.11 13.80 -6.46
CA GLU A 166 5.41 14.25 -7.67
C GLU A 166 4.28 13.33 -8.16
N TYR A 167 4.13 12.13 -7.59
CA TYR A 167 3.19 11.13 -8.10
C TYR A 167 2.03 10.86 -7.15
N SER A 168 0.84 10.77 -7.71
CA SER A 168 -0.23 9.93 -7.17
C SER A 168 0.05 8.47 -7.55
N ILE A 169 0.08 7.60 -6.55
CA ILE A 169 0.51 6.20 -6.69
C ILE A 169 -0.63 5.29 -6.23
N GLY A 170 -0.98 4.30 -7.04
CA GLY A 170 -2.05 3.35 -6.72
C GLY A 170 -2.09 2.13 -7.65
N PHE A 171 -3.05 1.26 -7.37
CA PHE A 171 -3.43 0.14 -8.23
C PHE A 171 -4.83 0.43 -8.77
N LEU A 172 -4.97 0.60 -10.08
CA LEU A 172 -6.29 0.70 -10.71
C LEU A 172 -6.95 -0.68 -10.85
N THR A 173 -6.11 -1.70 -11.00
CA THR A 173 -6.45 -3.10 -11.15
C THR A 173 -5.44 -3.97 -10.40
N ARG A 174 -5.87 -5.18 -10.04
CA ARG A 174 -5.05 -6.19 -9.34
C ARG A 174 -5.24 -7.56 -9.97
N GLY A 175 -4.16 -8.33 -9.97
CA GLY A 175 -4.14 -9.71 -10.44
C GLY A 175 -3.70 -9.88 -11.90
N CYS A 176 -3.39 -11.12 -12.27
CA CYS A 176 -3.00 -11.52 -13.61
C CYS A 176 -3.38 -12.99 -13.82
N PHE A 177 -3.80 -13.37 -15.03
CA PHE A 177 -4.19 -14.75 -15.34
C PHE A 177 -3.01 -15.67 -15.74
N ARG A 178 -1.80 -15.11 -15.93
CA ARG A 178 -0.66 -15.83 -16.53
C ARG A 178 -0.06 -16.92 -15.63
N LYS A 179 -0.25 -16.84 -14.30
CA LYS A 179 0.27 -17.80 -13.33
C LYS A 179 1.78 -18.08 -13.43
N CYS A 180 2.58 -17.07 -13.80
CA CYS A 180 4.04 -17.21 -13.93
C CYS A 180 4.65 -17.70 -12.60
N SER A 181 5.47 -18.76 -12.65
CA SER A 181 6.00 -19.44 -11.44
C SER A 181 6.82 -18.53 -10.53
N PHE A 182 7.48 -17.52 -11.10
CA PHE A 182 8.30 -16.52 -10.43
C PHE A 182 7.52 -15.29 -9.93
N CYS A 183 6.21 -15.20 -10.19
CA CYS A 183 5.41 -14.03 -9.85
C CYS A 183 4.66 -14.23 -8.52
N VAL A 184 4.60 -13.18 -7.70
CA VAL A 184 3.80 -13.15 -6.47
C VAL A 184 2.30 -13.35 -6.74
N ASN A 185 1.83 -12.98 -7.94
CA ASN A 185 0.44 -13.11 -8.37
C ASN A 185 0.11 -14.47 -9.00
N LYS A 186 0.99 -15.48 -8.86
CA LYS A 186 0.80 -16.80 -9.50
C LYS A 186 -0.50 -17.52 -9.09
N ASN A 187 -1.07 -17.14 -7.95
CA ASN A 187 -2.32 -17.69 -7.45
C ASN A 187 -3.57 -16.96 -8.01
N SER A 188 -3.40 -15.83 -8.70
CA SER A 188 -4.49 -15.13 -9.35
C SER A 188 -4.93 -15.86 -10.63
N THR A 189 -6.23 -15.78 -10.92
CA THR A 189 -6.85 -16.35 -12.13
C THR A 189 -7.29 -15.28 -13.13
N GLY A 190 -7.13 -14.00 -12.80
CA GLY A 190 -7.58 -12.88 -13.63
C GLY A 190 -7.11 -11.54 -13.07
N ALA A 191 -7.44 -10.47 -13.79
CA ALA A 191 -7.29 -9.11 -13.29
C ALA A 191 -8.67 -8.50 -13.05
N ALA A 192 -8.83 -7.80 -11.94
CA ALA A 192 -10.07 -7.14 -11.54
C ALA A 192 -9.80 -5.66 -11.19
N PRO A 193 -10.83 -4.79 -11.25
CA PRO A 193 -10.72 -3.44 -10.70
C PRO A 193 -10.27 -3.47 -9.23
N ALA A 194 -9.44 -2.50 -8.85
CA ALA A 194 -8.94 -2.32 -7.50
C ALA A 194 -9.41 -0.97 -6.94
N SER A 195 -8.49 -0.06 -6.59
CA SER A 195 -8.86 1.29 -6.16
C SER A 195 -9.29 2.13 -7.38
N PRO A 196 -10.47 2.76 -7.36
CA PRO A 196 -10.78 3.82 -8.31
C PRO A 196 -9.75 4.95 -8.20
N LEU A 197 -9.52 5.68 -9.31
CA LEU A 197 -8.47 6.70 -9.39
C LEU A 197 -8.64 7.78 -8.32
N GLU A 198 -9.90 8.13 -8.01
CA GLU A 198 -10.28 9.15 -7.05
C GLU A 198 -9.81 8.84 -5.62
N GLU A 199 -9.59 7.57 -5.27
CA GLU A 199 -9.07 7.18 -3.95
C GLU A 199 -7.64 7.64 -3.73
N PHE A 200 -6.82 7.78 -4.77
CA PHE A 200 -5.40 8.13 -4.64
C PHE A 200 -4.97 9.30 -5.53
N TYR A 201 -5.88 9.90 -6.30
CA TYR A 201 -5.57 11.09 -7.07
C TYR A 201 -5.48 12.33 -6.17
N ASP A 202 -4.31 12.96 -6.20
CA ASP A 202 -4.03 14.22 -5.52
C ASP A 202 -3.71 15.29 -6.59
N PRO A 203 -4.57 16.30 -6.78
CA PRO A 203 -4.35 17.36 -7.76
C PRO A 203 -3.06 18.16 -7.59
N SER A 204 -2.45 18.15 -6.39
CA SER A 204 -1.15 18.79 -6.14
C SER A 204 0.01 18.02 -6.77
N ARG A 205 -0.18 16.71 -7.03
CA ARG A 205 0.82 15.84 -7.66
C ARG A 205 0.76 15.99 -9.17
N LYS A 206 1.93 16.02 -9.81
CA LYS A 206 2.07 16.33 -11.23
C LYS A 206 1.78 15.13 -12.13
N LYS A 207 1.94 13.93 -11.59
CA LYS A 207 2.03 12.68 -12.35
C LYS A 207 1.24 11.56 -11.68
N LEU A 208 0.93 10.51 -12.44
CA LEU A 208 0.27 9.29 -11.99
C LEU A 208 1.21 8.10 -12.16
N CYS A 209 1.20 7.17 -11.21
CA CYS A 209 2.01 5.97 -11.25
C CYS A 209 1.16 4.77 -10.82
N PHE A 210 1.02 3.83 -11.75
CA PHE A 210 0.19 2.65 -11.58
C PHE A 210 1.07 1.44 -11.32
N LEU A 211 0.72 0.70 -10.26
CA LEU A 211 1.44 -0.48 -9.81
C LEU A 211 0.83 -1.80 -10.32
N ASP A 212 -0.25 -1.69 -11.09
CA ASP A 212 -1.06 -2.75 -11.68
C ASP A 212 -0.26 -3.96 -12.19
N ASP A 213 -0.69 -5.15 -11.80
CA ASP A 213 0.02 -6.40 -12.12
C ASP A 213 -0.04 -6.75 -13.61
N ASN A 214 -1.21 -6.54 -14.24
CA ASN A 214 -1.45 -6.68 -15.67
C ASN A 214 -2.71 -5.87 -16.06
N PHE A 215 -2.55 -4.56 -16.24
CA PHE A 215 -3.68 -3.63 -16.42
C PHE A 215 -4.67 -4.05 -17.51
N PHE A 216 -4.17 -4.39 -18.71
CA PHE A 216 -5.02 -4.73 -19.85
C PHE A 216 -5.64 -6.12 -19.77
N ALA A 217 -5.29 -6.94 -18.77
CA ALA A 217 -6.00 -8.17 -18.50
C ALA A 217 -7.37 -7.94 -17.82
N CYS A 218 -7.64 -6.74 -17.31
CA CYS A 218 -8.91 -6.40 -16.69
C CYS A 218 -9.96 -6.09 -17.76
N ALA A 219 -11.10 -6.79 -17.76
CA ALA A 219 -12.15 -6.56 -18.77
C ALA A 219 -12.70 -5.12 -18.79
N GLY A 220 -12.68 -4.44 -17.64
CA GLY A 220 -13.14 -3.04 -17.49
C GLY A 220 -12.07 -1.98 -17.77
N TRP A 221 -10.92 -2.35 -18.34
CA TRP A 221 -9.76 -1.46 -18.48
C TRP A 221 -10.09 -0.14 -19.20
N GLU A 222 -10.98 -0.16 -20.21
CA GLU A 222 -11.22 1.02 -21.04
C GLU A 222 -11.88 2.15 -20.24
N LYS A 223 -12.92 1.82 -19.46
CA LYS A 223 -13.59 2.79 -18.57
C LYS A 223 -12.62 3.33 -17.50
N ILE A 224 -11.80 2.44 -16.94
CA ILE A 224 -10.81 2.82 -15.93
C ILE A 224 -9.74 3.73 -16.55
N PHE A 225 -9.31 3.46 -17.78
CA PHE A 225 -8.29 4.24 -18.45
C PHE A 225 -8.81 5.59 -18.93
N SER A 226 -10.11 5.70 -19.25
CA SER A 226 -10.74 6.99 -19.55
C SER A 226 -10.58 7.99 -18.41
N SER A 227 -10.81 7.60 -17.16
CA SER A 227 -10.63 8.52 -16.01
C SER A 227 -9.18 8.97 -15.86
N VAL A 228 -8.21 8.11 -16.17
CA VAL A 228 -6.78 8.47 -16.22
C VAL A 228 -6.51 9.54 -17.27
N LEU A 229 -7.01 9.34 -18.50
CA LEU A 229 -6.80 10.28 -19.61
C LEU A 229 -7.48 11.64 -19.35
N GLU A 230 -8.67 11.62 -18.75
CA GLU A 230 -9.43 12.82 -18.38
C GLU A 230 -8.67 13.73 -17.40
N THR A 231 -7.81 13.17 -16.55
CA THR A 231 -6.96 13.99 -15.66
C THR A 231 -5.99 14.90 -16.42
N GLY A 232 -5.64 14.56 -17.66
CA GLY A 232 -4.62 15.24 -18.45
C GLY A 232 -3.20 15.19 -17.85
N ARG A 233 -2.98 14.37 -16.80
CA ARG A 233 -1.70 14.20 -16.12
C ARG A 233 -0.77 13.29 -16.91
N ARG A 234 0.53 13.44 -16.66
CA ARG A 234 1.49 12.45 -17.15
C ARG A 234 1.36 11.16 -16.34
N PHE A 235 1.41 9.99 -16.96
CA PHE A 235 1.25 8.72 -16.25
C PHE A 235 2.27 7.66 -16.68
N GLN A 236 2.52 6.69 -15.80
CA GLN A 236 3.29 5.49 -16.13
C GLN A 236 2.75 4.25 -15.42
N PHE A 237 2.89 3.10 -16.08
CA PHE A 237 2.77 1.79 -15.45
C PHE A 237 4.16 1.32 -15.03
N ARG A 238 4.33 0.94 -13.76
CA ARG A 238 5.64 0.47 -13.25
C ARG A 238 5.90 -0.99 -13.58
N GLN A 239 4.84 -1.79 -13.66
CA GLN A 239 4.93 -3.16 -14.14
C GLN A 239 4.80 -3.20 -15.67
N GLY A 240 5.26 -4.31 -16.26
CA GLY A 240 5.17 -4.52 -17.70
C GLY A 240 3.72 -4.73 -18.16
N LEU A 241 3.34 -4.04 -19.23
CA LEU A 241 2.08 -4.29 -19.93
C LEU A 241 2.23 -5.56 -20.79
N ASP A 242 1.32 -6.51 -20.66
CA ASP A 242 1.38 -7.80 -21.37
C ASP A 242 1.15 -7.60 -22.88
N LEU A 243 2.25 -7.59 -23.65
CA LEU A 243 2.23 -7.31 -25.09
C LEU A 243 1.45 -8.37 -25.87
N ARG A 244 1.39 -9.60 -25.34
CA ARG A 244 0.77 -10.76 -26.01
C ARG A 244 -0.76 -10.67 -26.07
N ILE A 245 -1.39 -9.85 -25.23
CA ILE A 245 -2.85 -9.58 -25.26
C ILE A 245 -3.18 -8.16 -25.72
N MET A 246 -2.16 -7.38 -26.06
CA MET A 246 -2.35 -5.99 -26.43
C MET A 246 -2.98 -5.90 -27.81
N GLN A 247 -4.01 -5.06 -27.95
CA GLN A 247 -4.68 -4.83 -29.23
C GLN A 247 -4.49 -3.37 -29.66
N LYS A 248 -4.84 -3.08 -30.91
CA LYS A 248 -4.65 -1.76 -31.53
C LYS A 248 -5.30 -0.65 -30.71
N ARG A 249 -6.50 -0.88 -30.16
CA ARG A 249 -7.26 0.09 -29.36
C ARG A 249 -6.52 0.52 -28.09
N GLN A 250 -5.91 -0.44 -27.37
CA GLN A 250 -5.09 -0.15 -26.19
C GLN A 250 -3.91 0.73 -26.56
N MET A 251 -3.22 0.43 -27.67
CA MET A 251 -2.08 1.21 -28.15
C MET A 251 -2.46 2.62 -28.58
N GLU A 252 -3.56 2.78 -29.31
CA GLU A 252 -4.09 4.09 -29.69
C GLU A 252 -4.41 4.96 -28.47
N LEU A 253 -5.06 4.38 -27.45
CA LEU A 253 -5.37 5.11 -26.22
C LEU A 253 -4.12 5.45 -25.41
N LEU A 254 -3.15 4.52 -25.28
CA LEU A 254 -1.86 4.82 -24.63
C LEU A 254 -1.13 5.97 -25.32
N ALA A 255 -1.10 5.97 -26.66
CA ALA A 255 -0.45 7.00 -27.47
C ALA A 255 -1.19 8.36 -27.42
N SER A 256 -2.50 8.36 -27.16
CA SER A 256 -3.29 9.58 -26.99
C SER A 256 -3.00 10.30 -25.66
N GLY A 257 -2.50 9.56 -24.67
CA GLY A 257 -2.19 10.06 -23.34
C GLY A 257 -0.80 10.70 -23.23
N LYS A 258 -0.51 11.30 -22.07
CA LYS A 258 0.81 11.87 -21.77
C LYS A 258 1.65 10.85 -21.01
N LEU A 259 2.44 10.05 -21.70
CA LEU A 259 3.34 9.11 -21.03
C LEU A 259 4.42 9.85 -20.22
N ASP A 260 4.70 9.36 -19.01
CA ASP A 260 5.84 9.75 -18.20
C ASP A 260 6.94 8.70 -18.33
N ASN A 261 7.99 9.04 -19.08
CA ASN A 261 9.01 8.10 -19.55
C ASN A 261 8.45 7.07 -20.56
N GLY A 262 9.26 6.08 -20.94
CA GLY A 262 8.85 5.00 -21.83
C GLY A 262 7.93 3.99 -21.14
N MET A 263 7.30 3.13 -21.95
CA MET A 263 6.50 2.01 -21.47
C MET A 263 7.34 0.73 -21.38
N ILE A 264 7.04 -0.08 -20.38
CA ILE A 264 7.62 -1.42 -20.23
C ILE A 264 6.60 -2.42 -20.78
N PHE A 265 7.03 -3.26 -21.71
CA PHE A 265 6.23 -4.35 -22.24
C PHE A 265 6.77 -5.68 -21.75
N ALA A 266 5.89 -6.52 -21.23
CA ALA A 266 6.19 -7.89 -20.84
C ALA A 266 5.79 -8.83 -21.98
N PHE A 267 6.76 -9.59 -22.49
CA PHE A 267 6.54 -10.68 -23.45
C PHE A 267 7.10 -12.02 -22.93
N ASP A 268 7.71 -12.04 -21.74
CA ASP A 268 8.35 -13.14 -21.00
C ASP A 268 9.41 -13.95 -21.78
N HIS A 269 9.05 -14.53 -22.92
CA HIS A 269 9.94 -15.25 -23.82
C HIS A 269 9.76 -14.75 -25.25
N ILE A 270 10.86 -14.56 -25.98
CA ILE A 270 10.84 -14.13 -27.40
C ILE A 270 10.11 -15.11 -28.34
N LYS A 271 9.77 -16.31 -27.84
CA LYS A 271 9.04 -17.35 -28.57
C LYS A 271 7.52 -17.21 -28.40
N ASP A 272 7.06 -16.45 -27.42
CA ASP A 272 5.64 -16.13 -27.19
C ASP A 272 5.19 -15.00 -28.11
#